data_AF-A0A945GLU4-F1
#
_entry.id   AF-A0A945GLU4-F1
#
_cell.length_a   1.000
_cell.length_b   1.000
_cell.length_c   1.000
_cell.angle_alpha   90.00
_cell.angle_beta   90.00
_cell.angle_gamma   90.00
#
_symmetry.space_group_name_H-M   'P 1'
#
loop_
_entity.id
_entity.type
_entity.pdbx_description
1 polymer ?
#
loop_
_entity_poly.entity_id
_entity_poly.type
_entity_poly.pdbx_seq_one_letter_code
_entity_poly.pdbx_strand_id
1 'polypeptide(L)' 'MSENQADVGLIAACQQGDSRAFRQVFEMYRDRVYGLCRQMAGNDHDAEDLTQEIFIWAFKSIGSFRAEAAFGTWL' A
#
# COMPACT_ATOMS: atom_id res chain seq x y z
N MET A 1 -0.52 15.10 -13.00
CA MET A 1 0.80 15.31 -12.36
C MET A 1 0.68 15.77 -10.90
N SER A 2 -0.44 15.47 -10.22
CA SER A 2 -0.73 15.93 -8.85
C SER A 2 -0.64 14.82 -7.80
N GLU A 3 -0.56 13.54 -8.24
CA GLU A 3 -0.54 12.35 -7.37
C GLU A 3 0.73 12.26 -6.52
N ASN A 4 1.89 12.65 -7.06
CA ASN A 4 3.19 12.35 -6.43
C ASN A 4 3.47 13.13 -5.14
N GLN A 5 2.89 14.33 -4.96
CA GLN A 5 3.20 15.17 -3.80
C GLN A 5 2.26 14.90 -2.61
N ALA A 6 1.02 14.51 -2.90
CA ALA A 6 0.08 14.03 -1.89
C ALA A 6 0.53 12.67 -1.32
N ASP A 7 1.07 11.79 -2.18
CA ASP A 7 1.64 10.51 -1.75
C ASP A 7 2.79 10.69 -0.77
N VAL A 8 3.77 11.57 -1.07
CA VAL A 8 4.95 11.73 -0.21
C VAL A 8 4.59 12.18 1.22
N GLY A 9 3.68 13.14 1.37
CA GLY A 9 3.22 13.59 2.68
C GLY A 9 2.47 12.51 3.44
N LEU A 10 1.65 11.73 2.73
CA LEU A 10 0.89 10.64 3.30
C LEU A 10 1.79 9.50 3.77
N ILE A 11 2.78 9.11 2.97
CA ILE A 11 3.76 8.09 3.33
C ILE A 11 4.63 8.57 4.51
N ALA A 12 5.01 9.85 4.56
CA ALA A 12 5.74 10.40 5.70
C ALA A 12 4.92 10.34 7.01
N ALA A 13 3.61 10.55 6.95
CA ALA A 13 2.71 10.39 8.10
C ALA A 13 2.57 8.91 8.53
N CYS A 14 2.49 8.00 7.55
CA CYS A 14 2.55 6.56 7.79
C CYS A 14 3.84 6.14 8.52
N GLN A 15 5.00 6.67 8.11
CA GLN A 15 6.28 6.41 8.76
C GLN A 15 6.34 6.91 10.22
N GLN A 16 5.51 7.89 10.57
CA GLN A 16 5.35 8.39 11.94
C GLN A 16 4.30 7.62 12.76
N GLY A 17 3.66 6.60 12.17
CA GLY A 17 2.65 5.78 12.83
C GLY A 17 1.23 6.34 12.78
N ASP A 18 0.95 7.32 11.91
CA ASP A 18 -0.42 7.86 11.77
C ASP A 18 -1.37 6.81 11.17
N SER A 19 -2.28 6.33 12.01
CA SER A 19 -3.26 5.31 11.62
C SER A 19 -4.27 5.79 10.57
N ARG A 20 -4.53 7.11 10.49
CA ARG A 20 -5.38 7.69 9.44
C ARG A 20 -4.66 7.67 8.10
N ALA A 21 -3.36 7.95 8.12
CA ALA A 21 -2.53 7.87 6.92
C ALA A 21 -2.48 6.43 6.38
N PHE A 22 -2.31 5.42 7.27
CA PHE A 22 -2.38 4.01 6.86
C PHE A 22 -3.70 3.66 6.19
N ARG A 23 -4.83 4.11 6.73
CA ARG A 23 -6.14 3.87 6.11
C ARG A 23 -6.24 4.48 4.72
N GLN A 24 -5.78 5.71 4.54
CA GLN A 24 -5.83 6.38 3.23
C GLN A 24 -4.93 5.68 2.20
N VAL A 25 -3.73 5.27 2.61
CA VAL A 25 -2.85 4.47 1.73
C VAL A 25 -3.52 3.14 1.39
N PHE A 26 -4.08 2.45 2.38
CA PHE A 26 -4.81 1.21 2.13
C PHE A 26 -5.94 1.41 1.11
N GLU A 27 -6.83 2.36 1.32
CA GLU A 27 -7.96 2.64 0.41
C GLU A 27 -7.50 2.99 -1.01
N MET A 28 -6.41 3.73 -1.15
CA MET A 28 -5.87 4.14 -2.45
C MET A 28 -5.31 2.97 -3.27
N TYR A 29 -4.62 2.04 -2.61
CA TYR A 29 -3.90 0.97 -3.29
C TYR A 29 -4.63 -0.38 -3.26
N ARG A 30 -5.64 -0.55 -2.40
CA ARG A 30 -6.34 -1.83 -2.16
C ARG A 30 -6.83 -2.47 -3.44
N ASP A 31 -7.57 -1.74 -4.27
CA ASP A 31 -8.21 -2.33 -5.46
C ASP A 31 -7.16 -2.82 -6.48
N ARG A 32 -6.05 -2.09 -6.60
CA ARG A 32 -4.93 -2.48 -7.47
C ARG A 32 -4.21 -3.73 -6.93
N VAL A 33 -3.87 -3.75 -5.65
CA VAL A 33 -3.21 -4.91 -5.00
C VAL A 33 -4.13 -6.13 -5.08
N TYR A 34 -5.41 -5.96 -4.74
CA TYR A 34 -6.42 -7.01 -4.84
C TYR A 34 -6.53 -7.57 -6.25
N GLY A 35 -6.57 -6.72 -7.28
CA GLY A 35 -6.60 -7.17 -8.67
C GLY A 35 -5.40 -8.07 -9.03
N LEU A 36 -4.20 -7.71 -8.58
CA LEU A 36 -2.99 -8.52 -8.79
C LEU A 36 -3.05 -9.84 -8.02
N CYS A 37 -3.41 -9.80 -6.73
CA CYS A 37 -3.60 -11.00 -5.92
C CYS A 37 -4.65 -11.93 -6.54
N ARG A 38 -5.73 -11.36 -7.08
CA ARG A 38 -6.82 -12.11 -7.71
C ARG A 38 -6.39 -12.82 -8.98
N GLN A 39 -5.55 -12.16 -9.79
CA GLN A 39 -4.94 -12.77 -10.98
C GLN A 39 -3.98 -13.92 -10.61
N MET A 40 -3.26 -13.80 -9.50
CA MET A 40 -2.31 -14.82 -9.04
C MET A 40 -2.99 -16.01 -8.34
N ALA A 41 -3.97 -15.74 -7.49
CA ALA A 41 -4.58 -16.75 -6.61
C ALA A 41 -5.74 -17.53 -7.25
N GLY A 42 -6.41 -16.98 -8.27
CA GLY A 42 -7.47 -17.69 -8.98
C GLY A 42 -8.80 -17.84 -8.22
N ASN A 43 -8.87 -17.45 -6.94
CA ASN A 43 -10.13 -17.28 -6.20
C ASN A 43 -10.19 -15.97 -5.37
N ASP A 44 -11.39 -15.56 -4.95
CA ASP A 44 -11.60 -14.30 -4.21
C ASP A 44 -11.06 -14.36 -2.78
N HIS A 45 -11.25 -15.50 -2.10
CA HIS A 45 -10.87 -15.71 -0.70
C HIS A 45 -9.37 -15.52 -0.50
N ASP A 46 -8.56 -16.25 -1.25
CA ASP A 46 -7.10 -16.16 -1.16
C ASP A 46 -6.58 -14.79 -1.62
N ALA A 47 -7.29 -14.14 -2.55
CA ALA A 47 -6.93 -12.79 -2.99
C ALA A 47 -7.14 -11.75 -1.88
N GLU A 48 -8.24 -11.84 -1.13
CA GLU A 48 -8.49 -10.97 0.03
C GLU A 48 -7.47 -11.19 1.14
N ASP A 49 -7.13 -12.45 1.44
CA ASP A 49 -6.12 -12.80 2.44
C ASP A 49 -4.72 -12.28 2.05
N LEU A 50 -4.28 -12.54 0.82
CA LEU A 50 -2.99 -12.04 0.32
C LEU A 50 -2.93 -10.51 0.30
N THR A 51 -4.02 -9.84 -0.08
CA THR A 51 -4.09 -8.37 -0.07
C THR A 51 -3.83 -7.86 1.34
N GLN A 52 -4.48 -8.44 2.34
CA GLN A 52 -4.29 -8.06 3.74
C GLN A 52 -2.85 -8.30 4.20
N GLU A 53 -2.27 -9.46 3.89
CA GLU A 53 -0.88 -9.77 4.24
C GLU A 53 0.12 -8.79 3.64
N ILE A 54 -0.05 -8.42 2.36
CA ILE A 54 0.80 -7.44 1.68
C ILE A 54 0.77 -6.09 2.41
N PHE A 55 -0.41 -5.59 2.78
CA PHE A 55 -0.50 -4.31 3.51
C PHE A 55 0.08 -4.39 4.92
N ILE A 56 -0.08 -5.52 5.63
CA ILE A 56 0.56 -5.73 6.93
C ILE A 56 2.09 -5.65 6.79
N TRP A 57 2.65 -6.28 5.76
CA TRP A 57 4.08 -6.25 5.49
C TRP A 57 4.55 -4.86 5.04
N ALA A 58 3.79 -4.21 4.17
CA ALA A 58 4.07 -2.86 3.69
C ALA A 58 4.14 -1.87 4.85
N PHE A 59 3.15 -1.87 5.76
CA PHE A 59 3.14 -0.95 6.90
C PHE A 59 4.21 -1.28 7.95
N LYS A 60 4.59 -2.55 8.13
CA LYS A 60 5.75 -2.93 8.96
C LYS A 60 7.07 -2.42 8.37
N SER A 61 7.18 -2.44 7.04
CA SER A 61 8.39 -2.07 6.30
C SER A 61 8.42 -0.62 5.84
N ILE A 62 7.37 0.17 6.05
CA ILE A 62 7.20 1.51 5.46
C ILE A 62 8.31 2.50 5.87
N GLY A 63 8.92 2.31 7.04
CA GLY A 63 10.07 3.09 7.49
C GLY A 63 11.33 2.91 6.62
N SER A 64 11.39 1.84 5.81
CA SER A 64 12.49 1.60 4.87
C SER A 64 12.30 2.29 3.51
N PHE A 65 11.10 2.81 3.23
CA PHE A 65 10.80 3.48 1.96
C PHE A 65 11.52 4.84 1.88
N ARG A 66 12.32 5.02 0.82
CA ARG A 66 13.18 6.20 0.61
C ARG A 66 12.69 7.18 -0.46
N ALA A 67 11.50 6.96 -1.02
CA ALA A 67 10.92 7.77 -2.11
C ALA A 67 11.83 7.89 -3.36
N GLU A 68 12.70 6.91 -3.59
CA GLU A 68 13.52 6.79 -4.81
C GLU A 68 12.69 6.34 -6.03
N ALA A 69 11.51 5.76 -5.77
CA ALA A 69 10.49 5.39 -6.73
C ALA A 69 9.10 5.73 -6.17
N ALA A 70 8.07 5.68 -7.03
CA ALA A 70 6.68 5.83 -6.60
C ALA A 70 6.31 4.73 -5.58
N PHE A 71 5.49 5.08 -4.59
CA PHE A 71 5.09 4.13 -3.55
C PHE A 71 4.40 2.90 -4.14
N GLY A 72 3.50 3.08 -5.12
CA GLY A 72 2.86 1.97 -5.83
C GLY A 72 3.75 1.11 -6.73
N THR A 73 5.06 1.42 -6.83
CA THR A 73 6.07 0.53 -7.44
C THR A 73 6.83 -0.25 -6.37
N TRP A 74 6.97 0.32 -5.18
CA TRP A 74 7.59 -0.33 -4.02
C TRP A 74 6.62 -1.32 -3.34
N LEU A 75 5.33 -0.98 -3.32
CA LEU A 75 4.23 -1.82 -2.86
C LEU A 75 3.96 -2.96 -3.85
#